data_AF-A0A1H3ASK5-F1
#
_entry.id   AF-A0A1H3ASK5-F1
#
_cell.length_a   1.000
_cell.length_b   1.000
_cell.length_c   1.000
_cell.angle_alpha   90.00
_cell.angle_beta   90.00
_cell.angle_gamma   90.00
#
_symmetry.space_group_name_H-M   'P 1'
#
loop_
_entity.id
_entity.type
_entity.pdbx_description
1 polymer ?
#
loop_
_entity_poly.entity_id
_entity_poly.type
_entity_poly.pdbx_seq_one_letter_code
_entity_poly.pdbx_strand_id
1 'polypeptide(L)'
;MYARDSLRKAVQDPFAAVQFLWNESRNQVKRRVPHEVGVQGSYETGNIGDRALGEQFKSQFTQQGYQTRLFGKRTTNSKARTRVLGGGGVLHDWYGTDHLEKRLNYVNSGEKKLILGVGAPGFQSEKAQSLVSQVLPEMDAITVRDEWSKENIEAVCDADVTVTACPVFLYEDSQAETRGRTGVNFRPYFDEKGDMSDSALKEYFGYDDIEGATTTYIDNARRICNQIEDPVFIPFTPKDEEFAREFLDIPTYDYKFSVQKTLSRVSEVERMVATRYHSLIFAAICGKPVLPIAYEPKVEQVAKRLDVSYYKPHKEIIVDFEEVSNVEQLRAAARKNFKIALRKMS
;
A
#
# COMPACT_ATOMS: atom_id res chain seq x y z
N MET A 1 39.77 -34.69 23.04
CA MET A 1 40.32 -34.52 24.40
C MET A 1 39.39 -33.77 25.37
N TYR A 2 38.31 -33.11 24.92
CA TYR A 2 37.40 -32.32 25.78
C TYR A 2 36.26 -33.10 26.47
N ALA A 3 35.96 -34.35 26.05
CA ALA A 3 34.81 -35.10 26.56
C ALA A 3 35.07 -35.90 27.85
N ARG A 4 36.34 -36.08 28.28
CA ARG A 4 36.69 -36.86 29.48
C ARG A 4 36.76 -36.03 30.76
N ASP A 5 36.93 -34.70 30.67
CA ASP A 5 36.96 -33.80 31.83
C ASP A 5 35.56 -33.34 32.30
N SER A 6 34.54 -33.44 31.45
CA SER A 6 33.17 -33.02 31.78
C SER A 6 32.43 -34.02 32.68
N LEU A 7 32.71 -35.31 32.54
CA LEU A 7 32.10 -36.35 33.39
C LEU A 7 32.61 -36.33 34.83
N ARG A 8 33.86 -35.93 35.07
CA ARG A 8 34.41 -35.83 36.44
C ARG A 8 33.84 -34.65 37.24
N LYS A 9 33.49 -33.54 36.59
CA LYS A 9 32.87 -32.37 37.25
C LYS A 9 31.38 -32.58 37.57
N ALA A 10 30.65 -33.33 36.74
CA ALA A 10 29.22 -33.59 36.95
C ALA A 10 28.91 -34.45 38.19
N VAL A 11 29.87 -35.25 38.66
CA VAL A 11 29.72 -36.08 39.88
C VAL A 11 29.89 -35.25 41.16
N GLN A 12 30.57 -34.10 41.11
CA GLN A 12 30.90 -33.29 42.29
C GLN A 12 29.90 -32.15 42.56
N ASP A 13 29.14 -31.71 41.53
CA ASP A 13 28.11 -30.68 41.69
C ASP A 13 26.95 -30.91 40.70
N PRO A 14 25.87 -31.59 41.13
CA PRO A 14 24.70 -31.83 40.31
C PRO A 14 23.99 -30.54 39.89
N PHE A 15 24.06 -29.47 40.69
CA PHE A 15 23.42 -28.21 40.38
C PHE A 15 24.15 -27.48 39.25
N ALA A 16 25.48 -27.48 39.26
CA ALA A 16 26.27 -26.91 38.16
C ALA A 16 26.04 -27.66 36.84
N ALA A 17 25.86 -28.99 36.86
CA ALA A 17 25.54 -29.77 35.67
C ALA A 17 24.14 -29.45 35.11
N VAL A 18 23.14 -29.30 35.99
CA VAL A 18 21.79 -28.87 35.60
C VAL A 18 21.82 -27.45 35.04
N GLN A 19 22.58 -26.54 35.65
CA GLN A 19 22.71 -25.16 35.17
C GLN A 19 23.46 -25.07 33.83
N PHE A 20 24.44 -25.95 33.60
CA PHE A 20 25.15 -26.05 32.33
C PHE A 20 24.25 -26.62 31.21
N LEU A 21 23.47 -27.67 31.50
CA LEU A 21 22.46 -28.22 30.57
C LEU A 21 21.33 -27.22 30.31
N TRP A 22 20.91 -26.46 31.33
CA TRP A 22 19.92 -25.38 31.20
C TRP A 22 20.48 -24.22 30.36
N ASN A 23 21.75 -23.86 30.54
CA ASN A 23 22.41 -22.84 29.73
C ASN A 23 22.74 -23.31 28.31
N GLU A 24 23.06 -24.59 28.06
CA GLU A 24 23.13 -25.16 26.72
C GLU A 24 21.76 -25.19 26.04
N SER A 25 20.68 -25.45 26.79
CA SER A 25 19.31 -25.34 26.26
C SER A 25 18.92 -23.89 25.92
N ARG A 26 19.52 -22.89 26.57
CA ARG A 26 19.40 -21.47 26.25
C ARG A 26 20.37 -21.00 25.16
N ASN A 27 21.47 -21.72 24.97
CA ASN A 27 22.30 -21.70 23.77
C ASN A 27 21.78 -22.68 22.71
N GLN A 28 20.45 -22.85 22.64
CA GLN A 28 19.84 -23.06 21.35
C GLN A 28 20.38 -21.96 20.44
N VAL A 29 21.29 -22.34 19.55
CA VAL A 29 21.59 -21.63 18.31
C VAL A 29 20.29 -20.92 17.96
N LYS A 30 20.28 -19.59 17.91
CA LYS A 30 19.22 -18.87 17.19
C LYS A 30 19.34 -19.35 15.76
N ARG A 31 18.84 -20.56 15.48
CA ARG A 31 18.60 -21.07 14.15
C ARG A 31 17.71 -19.99 13.61
N ARG A 32 18.28 -19.15 12.74
CA ARG A 32 17.51 -18.21 11.96
C ARG A 32 16.52 -19.09 11.22
N VAL A 33 15.32 -19.26 11.80
CA VAL A 33 14.24 -19.94 11.11
C VAL A 33 14.09 -19.11 9.83
N PRO A 34 14.32 -19.70 8.65
CA PRO A 34 14.18 -18.97 7.41
C PRO A 34 12.76 -18.40 7.38
N HIS A 35 12.61 -17.09 7.20
CA HIS A 35 11.28 -16.52 6.97
C HIS A 35 10.69 -17.27 5.78
N GLU A 36 9.51 -17.86 5.92
CA GLU A 36 8.90 -18.66 4.84
C GLU A 36 8.38 -17.76 3.73
N VAL A 37 7.90 -16.57 4.11
CA VAL A 37 7.33 -15.57 3.21
C VAL A 37 8.07 -14.24 3.38
N GLY A 38 8.65 -13.76 2.29
CA GLY A 38 9.19 -12.41 2.18
C GLY A 38 8.26 -11.54 1.34
N VAL A 39 7.84 -10.39 1.88
CA VAL A 39 6.98 -9.44 1.18
C VAL A 39 7.72 -8.13 0.96
N GLN A 40 7.98 -7.76 -0.29
CA GLN A 40 8.64 -6.50 -0.63
C GLN A 40 7.61 -5.41 -0.96
N GLY A 41 7.83 -4.21 -0.42
CA GLY A 41 7.03 -3.04 -0.74
C GLY A 41 7.59 -1.75 -0.14
N SER A 42 6.81 -0.66 -0.25
CA SER A 42 7.17 0.68 0.21
C SER A 42 6.72 0.98 1.65
N TYR A 43 6.60 -0.04 2.51
CA TYR A 43 5.82 0.04 3.76
C TYR A 43 6.40 0.95 4.87
N GLU A 44 7.57 1.54 4.66
CA GLU A 44 8.31 2.38 5.62
C GLU A 44 8.68 3.76 5.05
N THR A 45 8.03 4.20 3.96
CA THR A 45 8.33 5.48 3.27
C THR A 45 7.63 6.71 3.87
N GLY A 46 6.90 6.55 4.98
CA GLY A 46 6.07 7.63 5.54
C GLY A 46 4.71 7.81 4.86
N ASN A 47 4.29 6.85 4.03
CA ASN A 47 2.92 6.81 3.50
C ASN A 47 2.05 5.85 4.31
N ILE A 48 0.97 6.36 4.91
CA ILE A 48 0.06 5.57 5.74
C ILE A 48 -0.58 4.41 4.97
N GLY A 49 -0.93 4.63 3.71
CA GLY A 49 -1.52 3.61 2.87
C GLY A 49 -0.55 2.46 2.54
N ASP A 50 0.70 2.78 2.21
CA ASP A 50 1.73 1.75 2.03
C ASP A 50 1.99 1.01 3.35
N ARG A 51 2.02 1.72 4.48
CA ARG A 51 2.14 1.07 5.80
C ARG A 51 1.00 0.08 6.06
N ALA A 52 -0.24 0.47 5.75
CA ALA A 52 -1.43 -0.36 5.88
C ALA A 52 -1.33 -1.63 5.04
N LEU A 53 -0.80 -1.55 3.81
CA LEU A 53 -0.54 -2.74 2.99
C LEU A 53 0.43 -3.71 3.68
N GLY A 54 1.56 -3.22 4.17
CA GLY A 54 2.55 -4.05 4.85
C GLY A 54 1.99 -4.73 6.10
N GLU A 55 1.22 -3.99 6.91
CA GLU A 55 0.53 -4.54 8.08
C GLU A 55 -0.48 -5.64 7.69
N GLN A 56 -1.25 -5.45 6.61
CA GLN A 56 -2.19 -6.47 6.13
C GLN A 56 -1.48 -7.72 5.62
N PHE A 57 -0.44 -7.58 4.79
CA PHE A 57 0.34 -8.74 4.34
C PHE A 57 0.92 -9.53 5.51
N LYS A 58 1.52 -8.83 6.48
CA LYS A 58 2.07 -9.49 7.67
C LYS A 58 0.97 -10.19 8.48
N SER A 59 -0.14 -9.51 8.74
CA SER A 59 -1.26 -10.05 9.52
C SER A 59 -1.85 -11.30 8.85
N GLN A 60 -2.21 -11.21 7.57
CA GLN A 60 -2.89 -12.29 6.85
C GLN A 60 -2.04 -13.55 6.73
N PHE A 61 -0.75 -13.44 6.41
CA PHE A 61 0.13 -14.62 6.36
C PHE A 61 0.44 -15.20 7.75
N THR A 62 0.61 -14.35 8.77
CA THR A 62 0.87 -14.81 10.15
C THR A 62 -0.34 -15.56 10.72
N GLN A 63 -1.58 -15.11 10.42
CA GLN A 63 -2.80 -15.81 10.82
C GLN A 63 -2.92 -17.22 10.21
N GLN A 64 -2.24 -17.46 9.08
CA GLN A 64 -2.16 -18.77 8.43
C GLN A 64 -0.94 -19.59 8.87
N GLY A 65 -0.21 -19.12 9.90
CA GLY A 65 0.94 -19.82 10.48
C GLY A 65 2.29 -19.54 9.83
N TYR A 66 2.36 -18.70 8.79
CA TYR A 66 3.61 -18.42 8.08
C TYR A 66 4.48 -17.38 8.80
N GLN A 67 5.77 -17.67 8.92
CA GLN A 67 6.74 -16.66 9.35
C GLN A 67 6.98 -15.63 8.25
N THR A 68 6.42 -14.43 8.44
CA THR A 68 6.40 -13.38 7.41
C THR A 68 7.35 -12.23 7.74
N ARG A 69 8.19 -11.86 6.77
CA ARG A 69 9.06 -10.70 6.86
C ARG A 69 8.73 -9.67 5.78
N LEU A 70 8.53 -8.43 6.22
CA LEU A 70 8.43 -7.28 5.33
C LEU A 70 9.82 -6.80 4.94
N PHE A 71 9.99 -6.46 3.67
CA PHE A 71 11.21 -5.94 3.09
C PHE A 71 10.93 -4.61 2.40
N GLY A 72 11.87 -3.67 2.54
CA GLY A 72 11.77 -2.39 1.85
C GLY A 72 11.98 -2.53 0.34
N LYS A 73 11.44 -1.57 -0.42
CA LYS A 73 11.50 -1.52 -1.90
C LYS A 73 12.91 -1.58 -2.53
N ARG A 74 13.98 -1.43 -1.73
CA ARG A 74 15.38 -1.52 -2.18
C ARG A 74 16.02 -2.89 -1.91
N THR A 75 15.34 -3.79 -1.21
CA THR A 75 15.89 -5.10 -0.86
C THR A 75 15.87 -6.04 -2.06
N THR A 76 17.03 -6.45 -2.55
CA THR A 76 17.16 -7.42 -3.65
C THR A 76 17.36 -8.85 -3.16
N ASN A 77 17.92 -9.04 -1.96
CA ASN A 77 18.25 -10.34 -1.40
C ASN A 77 17.32 -10.72 -0.24
N SER A 78 16.76 -11.92 -0.30
CA SER A 78 15.96 -12.54 0.75
C SER A 78 16.28 -14.02 0.87
N LYS A 79 16.23 -14.56 2.10
CA LYS A 79 16.31 -16.01 2.34
C LYS A 79 14.94 -16.69 2.31
N ALA A 80 13.87 -15.94 2.03
CA ALA A 80 12.53 -16.50 1.96
C ALA A 80 12.35 -17.29 0.66
N ARG A 81 11.75 -18.48 0.79
CA ARG A 81 11.42 -19.37 -0.33
C ARG A 81 10.26 -18.78 -1.13
N THR A 82 9.21 -18.35 -0.44
CA THR A 82 8.11 -17.59 -1.05
C THR A 82 8.46 -16.11 -1.04
N ARG A 83 8.42 -15.48 -2.20
CA ARG A 83 8.63 -14.05 -2.37
C ARG A 83 7.40 -13.41 -2.97
N VAL A 84 6.98 -12.32 -2.34
CA VAL A 84 5.77 -11.59 -2.67
C VAL A 84 6.15 -10.17 -3.01
N LEU A 85 5.73 -9.69 -4.17
CA LEU A 85 5.62 -8.25 -4.44
C LEU A 85 4.22 -7.82 -4.00
N GLY A 86 4.13 -7.11 -2.88
CA GLY A 86 2.86 -6.91 -2.17
C GLY A 86 2.31 -5.50 -2.27
N GLY A 87 1.17 -5.34 -2.95
CA GLY A 87 0.37 -4.13 -2.99
C GLY A 87 1.06 -2.92 -3.62
N GLY A 88 0.34 -1.79 -3.60
CA GLY A 88 0.85 -0.50 -4.08
C GLY A 88 0.93 -0.40 -5.60
N GLY A 89 1.15 0.81 -6.13
CA GLY A 89 1.42 1.01 -7.55
C GLY A 89 2.88 0.73 -7.84
N VAL A 90 3.24 -0.54 -8.08
CA VAL A 90 4.65 -0.97 -8.08
C VAL A 90 5.15 -1.50 -9.42
N LEU A 91 4.26 -1.81 -10.35
CA LEU A 91 4.57 -2.29 -11.69
C LEU A 91 4.47 -1.15 -12.71
N HIS A 92 5.52 -0.33 -12.79
CA HIS A 92 5.69 0.75 -13.77
C HIS A 92 7.14 1.27 -13.75
N ASP A 93 7.50 2.08 -14.74
CA ASP A 93 8.85 2.64 -14.94
C ASP A 93 8.91 4.17 -14.91
N TRP A 94 7.90 4.85 -14.36
CA TRP A 94 7.83 6.32 -14.29
C TRP A 94 8.94 7.03 -13.48
N TYR A 95 9.66 6.28 -12.66
CA TYR A 95 10.82 6.79 -11.91
C TYR A 95 12.12 6.15 -12.45
N GLY A 96 12.09 5.67 -13.69
CA GLY A 96 13.14 4.87 -14.31
C GLY A 96 12.92 3.35 -14.16
N THR A 97 13.39 2.60 -15.16
CA THR A 97 13.24 1.14 -15.24
C THR A 97 13.95 0.40 -14.09
N ASP A 98 14.99 0.99 -13.49
CA ASP A 98 15.76 0.38 -12.41
C ASP A 98 14.90 0.04 -11.18
N HIS A 99 13.86 0.82 -10.92
CA HIS A 99 12.93 0.56 -9.82
C HIS A 99 12.06 -0.66 -10.08
N LEU A 100 11.60 -0.81 -11.32
CA LEU A 100 10.85 -1.98 -11.77
C LEU A 100 11.75 -3.22 -11.76
N GLU A 101 12.96 -3.11 -12.29
CA GLU A 101 13.96 -4.18 -12.33
C GLU A 101 14.29 -4.71 -10.92
N LYS A 102 14.52 -3.85 -9.94
CA LYS A 102 14.77 -4.27 -8.55
C LYS A 102 13.60 -5.04 -7.93
N ARG A 103 12.36 -4.65 -8.24
CA ARG A 103 11.14 -5.32 -7.74
C ARG A 103 10.93 -6.68 -8.39
N LEU A 104 11.08 -6.73 -9.72
CA LEU A 104 10.93 -7.96 -10.49
C LEU A 104 12.05 -8.97 -10.18
N ASN A 105 13.30 -8.53 -10.05
CA ASN A 105 14.43 -9.38 -9.64
C ASN A 105 14.22 -9.97 -8.24
N TYR A 106 13.66 -9.19 -7.30
CA TYR A 106 13.35 -9.68 -5.97
C TYR A 106 12.36 -10.84 -6.02
N VAL A 107 11.21 -10.66 -6.68
CA VAL A 107 10.15 -11.68 -6.70
C VAL A 107 10.56 -12.89 -7.56
N ASN A 108 11.23 -12.66 -8.70
CA ASN A 108 11.64 -13.73 -9.61
C ASN A 108 12.73 -14.66 -9.04
N SER A 109 13.47 -14.23 -8.02
CA SER A 109 14.45 -15.06 -7.33
C SER A 109 13.88 -15.84 -6.12
N GLY A 110 12.54 -15.87 -5.97
CA GLY A 110 11.85 -16.78 -5.06
C GLY A 110 11.62 -18.15 -5.70
N GLU A 111 11.50 -19.19 -4.86
CA GLU A 111 11.00 -20.51 -5.29
C GLU A 111 9.50 -20.45 -5.60
N LYS A 112 8.76 -19.64 -4.85
CA LYS A 112 7.38 -19.24 -5.15
C LYS A 112 7.34 -17.73 -5.39
N LYS A 113 6.81 -17.33 -6.53
CA LYS A 113 6.89 -15.97 -7.10
C LYS A 113 5.47 -15.39 -7.19
N LEU A 114 5.10 -14.56 -6.22
CA LEU A 114 3.73 -14.05 -6.10
C LEU A 114 3.70 -12.53 -6.25
N ILE A 115 2.76 -12.03 -7.05
CA ILE A 115 2.45 -10.60 -7.14
C ILE A 115 1.02 -10.42 -6.64
N LEU A 116 0.85 -9.68 -5.54
CA LEU A 116 -0.41 -9.64 -4.81
C LEU A 116 -1.01 -8.23 -4.69
N GLY A 117 -2.24 -8.05 -5.17
CA GLY A 117 -3.03 -6.83 -5.01
C GLY A 117 -2.33 -5.54 -5.50
N VAL A 118 -1.48 -5.65 -6.52
CA VAL A 118 -0.68 -4.51 -7.03
C VAL A 118 -1.49 -3.65 -7.99
N GLY A 119 -1.09 -2.38 -8.12
CA GLY A 119 -1.46 -1.52 -9.23
C GLY A 119 -0.35 -1.50 -10.29
N ALA A 120 -0.75 -1.48 -11.56
CA ALA A 120 0.13 -1.41 -12.71
C ALA A 120 -0.35 -0.28 -13.64
N PRO A 121 0.16 0.95 -13.45
CA PRO A 121 -0.37 2.08 -14.20
C PRO A 121 0.19 2.24 -15.62
N GLY A 122 0.97 1.26 -16.10
CA GLY A 122 1.53 1.22 -17.45
C GLY A 122 3.06 1.19 -17.48
N PHE A 123 3.60 0.86 -18.66
CA PHE A 123 5.03 0.68 -18.91
C PHE A 123 5.44 1.50 -20.15
N GLN A 124 6.23 2.56 -19.94
CA GLN A 124 6.52 3.57 -20.96
C GLN A 124 7.69 3.19 -21.87
N SER A 125 8.77 2.64 -21.29
CA SER A 125 9.98 2.28 -22.04
C SER A 125 9.91 0.87 -22.62
N GLU A 126 10.51 0.69 -23.80
CA GLU A 126 10.71 -0.64 -24.40
C GLU A 126 11.47 -1.59 -23.46
N LYS A 127 12.44 -1.06 -22.68
CA LYS A 127 13.15 -1.82 -21.66
C LYS A 127 12.19 -2.36 -20.58
N ALA A 128 11.27 -1.52 -20.10
CA ALA A 128 10.27 -1.95 -19.11
C ALA A 128 9.31 -2.98 -19.71
N GLN A 129 8.83 -2.74 -20.93
CA GLN A 129 7.92 -3.66 -21.62
C GLN A 129 8.55 -5.04 -21.84
N SER A 130 9.80 -5.07 -22.31
CA SER A 130 10.59 -6.30 -22.50
C SER A 130 10.84 -7.05 -21.18
N LEU A 131 11.18 -6.32 -20.11
CA LEU A 131 11.39 -6.91 -18.80
C LEU A 131 10.10 -7.54 -18.24
N VAL A 132 8.97 -6.85 -18.38
CA VAL A 132 7.66 -7.30 -17.90
C VAL A 132 7.20 -8.53 -18.67
N SER A 133 7.32 -8.53 -19.99
CA SER A 133 6.92 -9.66 -20.83
C SER A 133 7.75 -10.92 -20.61
N GLN A 134 9.00 -10.78 -20.17
CA GLN A 134 9.84 -11.92 -19.79
C GLN A 134 9.55 -12.43 -18.38
N VAL A 135 9.26 -11.55 -17.42
CA VAL A 135 9.19 -11.94 -16.00
C VAL A 135 7.78 -12.29 -15.55
N LEU A 136 6.74 -11.57 -15.99
CA LEU A 136 5.38 -11.80 -15.49
C LEU A 136 4.82 -13.19 -15.83
N PRO A 137 4.99 -13.75 -17.03
CA PRO A 137 4.50 -15.10 -17.34
C PRO A 137 5.08 -16.20 -16.44
N GLU A 138 6.23 -15.95 -15.82
CA GLU A 138 6.92 -16.88 -14.92
C GLU A 138 6.41 -16.83 -13.47
N MET A 139 5.44 -15.97 -13.15
CA MET A 139 4.89 -15.82 -11.79
C MET A 139 3.89 -16.94 -11.47
N ASP A 140 3.94 -17.49 -10.26
CA ASP A 140 2.99 -18.51 -9.81
C ASP A 140 1.57 -17.95 -9.66
N ALA A 141 1.45 -16.66 -9.33
CA ALA A 141 0.20 -15.92 -9.33
C ALA A 141 0.44 -14.42 -9.49
N ILE A 142 -0.42 -13.78 -10.28
CA ILE A 142 -0.52 -12.33 -10.38
C ILE A 142 -1.94 -11.92 -10.03
N THR A 143 -2.06 -11.06 -9.03
CA THR A 143 -3.32 -10.39 -8.71
C THR A 143 -3.12 -8.89 -8.71
N VAL A 144 -4.05 -8.21 -9.38
CA VAL A 144 -4.07 -6.75 -9.45
C VAL A 144 -5.31 -6.21 -8.76
N ARG A 145 -5.22 -4.95 -8.32
CA ARG A 145 -6.25 -4.32 -7.48
C ARG A 145 -7.37 -3.64 -8.28
N ASP A 146 -7.29 -3.56 -9.59
CA ASP A 146 -8.28 -2.91 -10.47
C ASP A 146 -8.13 -3.41 -11.92
N GLU A 147 -9.19 -3.25 -12.73
CA GLU A 147 -9.21 -3.72 -14.14
C GLU A 147 -8.19 -2.96 -15.00
N TRP A 148 -8.07 -1.66 -14.79
CA TRP A 148 -7.08 -0.83 -15.47
C TRP A 148 -5.64 -1.35 -15.34
N SER A 149 -5.27 -1.85 -14.15
CA SER A 149 -3.97 -2.49 -13.94
C SER A 149 -3.82 -3.80 -14.71
N LYS A 150 -4.90 -4.56 -14.91
CA LYS A 150 -4.88 -5.78 -15.72
C LYS A 150 -4.70 -5.43 -17.19
N GLU A 151 -5.52 -4.52 -17.71
CA GLU A 151 -5.46 -4.03 -19.10
C GLU A 151 -4.05 -3.53 -19.45
N ASN A 152 -3.41 -2.77 -18.55
CA ASN A 152 -2.05 -2.28 -18.77
C ASN A 152 -0.98 -3.38 -18.80
N ILE A 153 -1.20 -4.53 -18.14
CA ILE A 153 -0.31 -5.69 -18.21
C ILE A 153 -0.56 -6.45 -19.51
N GLU A 154 -1.82 -6.72 -19.84
CA GLU A 154 -2.23 -7.47 -21.03
C GLU A 154 -1.88 -6.74 -22.34
N ALA A 155 -1.80 -5.40 -22.31
CA ALA A 155 -1.31 -4.60 -23.43
C ALA A 155 0.17 -4.87 -23.78
N VAL A 156 0.93 -5.48 -22.87
CA VAL A 156 2.38 -5.70 -23.02
C VAL A 156 2.73 -7.20 -23.09
N CYS A 157 2.02 -8.05 -22.37
CA CYS A 157 2.30 -9.48 -22.34
C CYS A 157 1.07 -10.33 -22.00
N ASP A 158 1.08 -11.57 -22.48
CA ASP A 158 0.09 -12.59 -22.10
C ASP A 158 0.50 -13.24 -20.77
N ALA A 159 -0.19 -12.86 -19.69
CA ALA A 159 0.03 -13.39 -18.35
C ALA A 159 -1.32 -13.65 -17.65
N ASP A 160 -1.41 -14.71 -16.84
CA ASP A 160 -2.61 -15.01 -16.06
C ASP A 160 -2.78 -14.02 -14.89
N VAL A 161 -3.52 -12.94 -15.16
CA VAL A 161 -3.77 -11.86 -14.21
C VAL A 161 -5.20 -11.94 -13.67
N THR A 162 -5.32 -12.12 -12.35
CA THR A 162 -6.62 -12.09 -11.66
C THR A 162 -6.89 -10.73 -11.02
N VAL A 163 -8.00 -10.10 -11.39
CA VAL A 163 -8.46 -8.88 -10.71
C VAL A 163 -9.05 -9.22 -9.33
N THR A 164 -8.64 -8.43 -8.34
CA THR A 164 -9.02 -8.53 -6.92
C THR A 164 -9.35 -7.13 -6.38
N ALA A 165 -8.93 -6.79 -5.16
CA ALA A 165 -9.00 -5.45 -4.60
C ALA A 165 -7.78 -5.18 -3.73
N CYS A 166 -7.60 -3.91 -3.35
CA CYS A 166 -6.53 -3.51 -2.44
C CYS A 166 -6.64 -4.27 -1.10
N PRO A 167 -5.56 -4.92 -0.60
CA PRO A 167 -5.56 -5.59 0.70
C PRO A 167 -5.97 -4.70 1.88
N VAL A 168 -5.90 -3.38 1.75
CA VAL A 168 -6.33 -2.43 2.79
C VAL A 168 -7.82 -2.53 3.12
N PHE A 169 -8.68 -3.00 2.20
CA PHE A 169 -10.10 -3.26 2.49
C PHE A 169 -10.34 -4.31 3.60
N LEU A 170 -9.29 -5.03 4.02
CA LEU A 170 -9.34 -5.97 5.14
C LEU A 170 -9.18 -5.32 6.51
N TYR A 171 -8.95 -4.01 6.58
CA TYR A 171 -9.14 -3.29 7.84
C TYR A 171 -10.61 -3.22 8.23
N GLU A 172 -10.83 -3.10 9.52
CA GLU A 172 -12.13 -2.86 10.13
C GLU A 172 -12.17 -1.44 10.67
N ASP A 173 -13.35 -0.84 10.61
CA ASP A 173 -13.59 0.46 11.21
C ASP A 173 -13.40 0.40 12.73
N SER A 174 -12.78 1.42 13.30
CA SER A 174 -12.58 1.54 14.74
C SER A 174 -13.87 1.78 15.53
N GLN A 175 -15.01 2.00 14.86
CA GLN A 175 -16.31 2.30 15.47
C GLN A 175 -16.22 3.51 16.42
N ALA A 176 -15.47 4.54 16.01
CA ALA A 176 -15.33 5.75 16.82
C ALA A 176 -16.61 6.58 16.72
N GLU A 177 -17.02 7.21 17.83
CA GLU A 177 -18.12 8.18 17.81
C GLU A 177 -17.79 9.35 16.89
N THR A 178 -18.73 9.70 16.02
CA THR A 178 -18.56 10.82 15.09
C THR A 178 -18.70 12.15 15.82
N ARG A 179 -17.91 13.15 15.38
CA ARG A 179 -17.81 14.45 16.04
C ARG A 179 -18.42 15.60 15.24
N GLY A 180 -19.30 15.33 14.28
CA GLY A 180 -19.93 16.36 13.43
C GLY A 180 -18.99 17.06 12.43
N ARG A 181 -17.70 16.67 12.37
CA ARG A 181 -16.68 17.33 11.55
C ARG A 181 -16.62 16.73 10.14
N THR A 182 -16.21 17.51 9.17
CA THR A 182 -15.88 17.02 7.82
C THR A 182 -14.38 16.77 7.69
N GLY A 183 -13.99 15.53 7.43
CA GLY A 183 -12.58 15.20 7.17
C GLY A 183 -12.16 15.62 5.76
N VAL A 184 -10.96 16.17 5.62
CA VAL A 184 -10.38 16.48 4.31
C VAL A 184 -8.96 15.94 4.18
N ASN A 185 -8.63 15.47 2.98
CA ASN A 185 -7.27 15.09 2.62
C ASN A 185 -6.96 15.58 1.21
N PHE A 186 -5.94 16.43 1.10
CA PHE A 186 -5.36 16.90 -0.16
C PHE A 186 -3.92 16.39 -0.31
N ARG A 187 -3.57 15.88 -1.49
CA ARG A 187 -2.20 15.49 -1.86
C ARG A 187 -1.56 16.62 -2.67
N PRO A 188 -0.34 17.07 -2.38
CA PRO A 188 0.47 17.82 -3.36
C PRO A 188 0.92 16.86 -4.47
N TYR A 189 0.58 17.12 -5.74
CA TYR A 189 0.83 16.15 -6.83
C TYR A 189 1.46 16.67 -8.12
N PHE A 190 1.47 17.97 -8.41
CA PHE A 190 1.94 18.48 -9.70
C PHE A 190 3.47 18.40 -9.90
N ASP A 191 4.27 18.43 -8.83
CA ASP A 191 5.75 18.43 -8.92
C ASP A 191 6.42 17.10 -8.51
N GLU A 192 5.66 16.03 -8.28
CA GLU A 192 6.23 14.78 -7.74
C GLU A 192 6.76 13.79 -8.79
N LYS A 193 6.68 14.11 -10.08
CA LYS A 193 7.09 13.22 -11.19
C LYS A 193 8.03 13.90 -12.19
N GLY A 194 9.04 14.59 -11.68
CA GLY A 194 10.02 15.33 -12.48
C GLY A 194 10.85 14.48 -13.47
N ASP A 195 10.81 13.15 -13.37
CA ASP A 195 11.47 12.24 -14.32
C ASP A 195 10.62 11.97 -15.59
N MET A 196 9.35 12.39 -15.61
CA MET A 196 8.48 12.28 -16.79
C MET A 196 8.59 13.53 -17.66
N SER A 197 8.45 13.37 -18.98
CA SER A 197 8.32 14.52 -19.87
C SER A 197 7.02 15.28 -19.61
N ASP A 198 7.01 16.59 -19.90
CA ASP A 198 5.81 17.42 -19.79
C ASP A 198 4.63 16.83 -20.56
N SER A 199 4.86 16.30 -21.76
CA SER A 199 3.81 15.64 -22.57
C SER A 199 3.20 14.43 -21.87
N ALA A 200 4.04 13.57 -21.29
CA ALA A 200 3.59 12.38 -20.58
C ALA A 200 2.86 12.73 -19.29
N LEU A 201 3.26 13.81 -18.60
CA LEU A 201 2.55 14.34 -17.44
C LEU A 201 1.17 14.86 -17.84
N LYS A 202 1.10 15.68 -18.89
CA LYS A 202 -0.15 16.24 -19.43
C LYS A 202 -1.15 15.15 -19.81
N GLU A 203 -0.71 14.13 -20.54
CA GLU A 203 -1.54 12.99 -20.92
C GLU A 203 -2.00 12.20 -19.69
N TYR A 204 -1.06 11.85 -18.81
CA TYR A 204 -1.35 11.00 -17.66
C TYR A 204 -2.32 11.64 -16.65
N PHE A 205 -2.21 12.95 -16.45
CA PHE A 205 -3.05 13.69 -15.49
C PHE A 205 -4.24 14.40 -16.15
N GLY A 206 -4.26 14.53 -17.48
CA GLY A 206 -5.33 15.16 -18.25
C GLY A 206 -5.38 16.68 -18.09
N TYR A 207 -4.25 17.37 -18.19
CA TYR A 207 -4.14 18.84 -18.16
C TYR A 207 -3.21 19.36 -19.25
N ASP A 208 -3.39 20.62 -19.67
CA ASP A 208 -2.55 21.26 -20.71
C ASP A 208 -1.48 22.20 -20.12
N ASP A 209 -1.77 22.80 -18.97
CA ASP A 209 -0.92 23.77 -18.25
C ASP A 209 -0.77 23.34 -16.79
N ILE A 210 0.46 23.03 -16.37
CA ILE A 210 0.78 22.56 -15.02
C ILE A 210 0.60 23.67 -13.98
N GLU A 211 1.04 24.89 -14.29
CA GLU A 211 1.02 26.01 -13.34
C GLU A 211 -0.41 26.48 -13.08
N GLY A 212 -1.19 26.65 -14.15
CA GLY A 212 -2.62 26.96 -14.05
C GLY A 212 -3.42 25.84 -13.37
N ALA A 213 -3.11 24.57 -13.65
CA ALA A 213 -3.77 23.45 -12.99
C ALA A 213 -3.43 23.37 -11.50
N THR A 214 -2.19 23.68 -11.11
CA THR A 214 -1.74 23.76 -9.71
C THR A 214 -2.47 24.86 -8.96
N THR A 215 -2.53 26.05 -9.54
CA THR A 215 -3.26 27.19 -8.97
C THR A 215 -4.74 26.86 -8.79
N THR A 216 -5.38 26.32 -9.84
CA THR A 216 -6.80 25.92 -9.81
C THR A 216 -7.07 24.87 -8.75
N TYR A 217 -6.16 23.90 -8.57
CA TYR A 217 -6.31 22.87 -7.55
C TYR A 217 -6.26 23.44 -6.13
N ILE A 218 -5.33 24.34 -5.85
CA ILE A 218 -5.21 25.01 -4.55
C ILE A 218 -6.47 25.84 -4.27
N ASP A 219 -6.94 26.59 -5.26
CA ASP A 219 -8.17 27.39 -5.14
C ASP A 219 -9.42 26.53 -4.94
N ASN A 220 -9.50 25.39 -5.63
CA ASN A 220 -10.54 24.40 -5.39
C ASN A 220 -10.48 23.82 -3.99
N ALA A 221 -9.29 23.47 -3.48
CA ALA A 221 -9.15 22.96 -2.12
C ALA A 221 -9.65 23.97 -1.08
N ARG A 222 -9.29 25.25 -1.24
CA ARG A 222 -9.79 26.35 -0.39
C ARG A 222 -11.30 26.52 -0.51
N ARG A 223 -11.84 26.52 -1.73
CA ARG A 223 -13.29 26.65 -1.98
C ARG A 223 -14.08 25.53 -1.32
N ILE A 224 -13.62 24.28 -1.45
CA ILE A 224 -14.25 23.13 -0.82
C ILE A 224 -14.27 23.31 0.70
N CYS A 225 -13.12 23.64 1.31
CA CYS A 225 -13.02 23.87 2.75
C CYS A 225 -13.98 24.97 3.25
N ASN A 226 -14.20 26.02 2.46
CA ASN A 226 -15.13 27.10 2.80
C ASN A 226 -16.62 26.73 2.64
N GLN A 227 -16.94 25.66 1.91
CA GLN A 227 -18.32 25.22 1.65
C GLN A 227 -18.77 24.08 2.56
N ILE A 228 -17.84 23.44 3.28
CA ILE A 228 -18.12 22.32 4.18
C ILE A 228 -18.15 22.79 5.64
N GLU A 229 -18.95 22.10 6.45
CA GLU A 229 -19.08 22.38 7.87
C GLU A 229 -17.93 21.74 8.67
N ASP A 230 -17.34 22.53 9.59
CA ASP A 230 -16.24 22.20 10.49
C ASP A 230 -15.16 21.29 9.86
N PRO A 231 -14.41 21.79 8.86
CA PRO A 231 -13.36 21.02 8.19
C PRO A 231 -12.21 20.69 9.14
N VAL A 232 -11.69 19.47 9.04
CA VAL A 232 -10.44 19.06 9.69
C VAL A 232 -9.55 18.29 8.74
N PHE A 233 -8.30 18.71 8.61
CA PHE A 233 -7.35 18.07 7.71
C PHE A 233 -6.71 16.83 8.35
N ILE A 234 -6.75 15.71 7.63
CA ILE A 234 -6.18 14.42 8.03
C ILE A 234 -5.02 14.05 7.07
N PRO A 235 -3.75 14.20 7.50
CA PRO A 235 -2.61 13.88 6.65
C PRO A 235 -2.33 12.37 6.59
N PHE A 236 -2.03 11.87 5.39
CA PHE A 236 -1.57 10.50 5.14
C PHE A 236 -0.06 10.42 4.85
N THR A 237 0.59 11.57 4.68
CA THR A 237 2.04 11.73 4.56
C THR A 237 2.47 13.05 5.21
N PRO A 238 3.76 13.25 5.53
CA PRO A 238 4.28 14.55 5.97
C PRO A 238 3.95 15.69 4.99
N LYS A 239 4.07 15.42 3.68
CA LYS A 239 3.78 16.43 2.64
C LYS A 239 2.32 16.86 2.59
N ASP A 240 1.38 16.01 3.02
CA ASP A 240 -0.02 16.40 3.11
C ASP A 240 -0.22 17.43 4.21
N GLU A 241 0.48 17.23 5.35
CA GLU A 241 0.45 18.18 6.46
C GLU A 241 1.09 19.51 6.05
N GLU A 242 2.25 19.47 5.38
CA GLU A 242 2.91 20.66 4.83
C GLU A 242 1.97 21.44 3.89
N PHE A 243 1.34 20.74 2.94
CA PHE A 243 0.36 21.34 2.03
C PHE A 243 -0.79 22.01 2.78
N ALA A 244 -1.37 21.33 3.78
CA ALA A 244 -2.48 21.89 4.54
C ALA A 244 -2.07 23.16 5.30
N ARG A 245 -0.91 23.13 5.96
CA ARG A 245 -0.41 24.28 6.74
C ARG A 245 -0.01 25.47 5.86
N GLU A 246 0.41 25.21 4.63
CA GLU A 246 0.80 26.25 3.69
C GLU A 246 -0.41 26.89 2.99
N PHE A 247 -1.38 26.08 2.56
CA PHE A 247 -2.42 26.55 1.63
C PHE A 247 -3.82 26.66 2.22
N LEU A 248 -4.08 26.03 3.37
CA LEU A 248 -5.43 25.95 3.96
C LEU A 248 -5.46 26.59 5.35
N ASP A 249 -6.52 27.34 5.63
CA ASP A 249 -6.77 27.95 6.95
C ASP A 249 -7.79 27.13 7.74
N ILE A 250 -7.44 25.87 8.05
CA ILE A 250 -8.31 24.93 8.78
C ILE A 250 -7.53 24.14 9.84
N PRO A 251 -8.20 23.63 10.90
CA PRO A 251 -7.58 22.71 11.86
C PRO A 251 -6.92 21.52 11.17
N THR A 252 -5.64 21.30 11.44
CA THR A 252 -4.85 20.22 10.84
C THR A 252 -4.29 19.32 11.92
N TYR A 253 -4.53 18.02 11.82
CA TYR A 253 -3.88 17.05 12.70
C TYR A 253 -2.40 16.90 12.35
N ASP A 254 -1.54 16.80 13.36
CA ASP A 254 -0.15 16.40 13.12
C ASP A 254 -0.06 15.01 12.49
N TYR A 255 0.80 14.87 11.49
CA TYR A 255 1.15 13.58 10.90
C TYR A 255 1.80 12.67 11.95
N LYS A 256 1.32 11.43 12.01
CA LYS A 256 1.91 10.34 12.79
C LYS A 256 1.93 9.11 11.90
N PHE A 257 3.08 8.44 11.80
CA PHE A 257 3.22 7.22 10.97
C PHE A 257 2.55 6.00 11.64
N SER A 258 1.21 6.02 11.73
CA SER A 258 0.40 5.01 12.40
C SER A 258 -0.94 4.85 11.69
N VAL A 259 -1.16 3.66 11.12
CA VAL A 259 -2.41 3.31 10.43
C VAL A 259 -3.60 3.41 11.37
N GLN A 260 -3.49 2.84 12.57
CA GLN A 260 -4.54 2.87 13.59
C GLN A 260 -4.98 4.30 13.94
N LYS A 261 -4.02 5.22 14.15
CA LYS A 261 -4.35 6.62 14.48
C LYS A 261 -5.03 7.34 13.31
N THR A 262 -4.52 7.16 12.09
CA THR A 262 -5.13 7.79 10.91
C THR A 262 -6.52 7.22 10.63
N LEU A 263 -6.71 5.90 10.76
CA LEU A 263 -8.00 5.25 10.59
C LEU A 263 -9.01 5.73 11.65
N SER A 264 -8.60 5.86 12.92
CA SER A 264 -9.43 6.44 13.99
C SER A 264 -9.90 7.86 13.63
N ARG A 265 -9.00 8.71 13.14
CA ARG A 265 -9.36 10.08 12.72
C ARG A 265 -10.38 10.08 11.58
N VAL A 266 -10.30 9.13 10.65
CA VAL A 266 -11.28 8.97 9.57
C VAL A 266 -12.61 8.40 10.09
N SER A 267 -12.57 7.51 11.08
CA SER A 267 -13.75 6.97 11.75
C SER A 267 -14.54 8.05 12.50
N GLU A 268 -13.85 9.03 13.09
CA GLU A 268 -14.44 10.12 13.89
C GLU A 268 -15.14 11.24 13.07
N VAL A 269 -14.97 11.29 11.75
CA VAL A 269 -15.62 12.31 10.90
C VAL A 269 -16.96 11.82 10.35
N GLU A 270 -17.83 12.75 9.95
CA GLU A 270 -19.13 12.43 9.34
C GLU A 270 -18.99 12.02 7.88
N ARG A 271 -18.12 12.72 7.14
CA ARG A 271 -17.89 12.57 5.70
C ARG A 271 -16.47 12.98 5.34
N MET A 272 -15.99 12.56 4.17
CA MET A 272 -14.57 12.72 3.80
C MET A 272 -14.36 13.25 2.39
N VAL A 273 -13.62 14.35 2.24
CA VAL A 273 -13.03 14.76 0.95
C VAL A 273 -11.71 13.99 0.77
N ALA A 274 -11.60 13.21 -0.30
CA ALA A 274 -10.48 12.27 -0.47
C ALA A 274 -9.76 12.47 -1.81
N THR A 275 -8.53 13.00 -1.76
CA THR A 275 -7.63 13.00 -2.92
C THR A 275 -6.80 11.73 -3.00
N ARG A 276 -6.22 11.25 -1.89
CA ARG A 276 -5.36 10.06 -1.92
C ARG A 276 -6.18 8.77 -2.07
N TYR A 277 -5.62 7.84 -2.83
CA TYR A 277 -6.15 6.48 -2.99
C TYR A 277 -6.53 5.81 -1.65
N HIS A 278 -5.66 5.89 -0.65
CA HIS A 278 -5.92 5.25 0.64
C HIS A 278 -6.77 6.09 1.60
N SER A 279 -6.91 7.41 1.39
CA SER A 279 -7.89 8.19 2.17
C SER A 279 -9.31 7.85 1.73
N LEU A 280 -9.54 7.66 0.43
CA LEU A 280 -10.80 7.16 -0.11
C LEU A 280 -11.13 5.75 0.41
N ILE A 281 -10.16 4.83 0.40
CA ILE A 281 -10.37 3.47 0.94
C ILE A 281 -10.67 3.49 2.44
N PHE A 282 -9.96 4.30 3.23
CA PHE A 282 -10.22 4.39 4.68
C PHE A 282 -11.62 4.93 4.95
N ALA A 283 -12.04 5.98 4.24
CA ALA A 283 -13.40 6.51 4.34
C ALA A 283 -14.45 5.45 3.98
N ALA A 284 -14.21 4.67 2.92
CA ALA A 284 -15.10 3.59 2.52
C ALA A 284 -15.20 2.46 3.55
N ILE A 285 -14.08 2.07 4.17
CA ILE A 285 -14.05 1.07 5.25
C ILE A 285 -14.84 1.55 6.47
N CYS A 286 -14.76 2.84 6.78
CA CYS A 286 -15.50 3.50 7.85
C CYS A 286 -16.94 3.88 7.48
N GLY A 287 -17.42 3.49 6.29
CA GLY A 287 -18.79 3.77 5.84
C GLY A 287 -19.11 5.26 5.76
N LYS A 288 -18.13 6.10 5.42
CA LYS A 288 -18.31 7.55 5.34
C LYS A 288 -18.76 7.95 3.93
N PRO A 289 -19.73 8.88 3.79
CA PRO A 289 -19.94 9.61 2.57
C PRO A 289 -18.65 10.28 2.09
N VAL A 290 -18.42 10.29 0.78
CA VAL A 290 -17.15 10.76 0.19
C VAL A 290 -17.37 11.80 -0.91
N LEU A 291 -16.39 12.70 -1.01
CA LEU A 291 -16.16 13.53 -2.20
C LEU A 291 -14.77 13.19 -2.77
N PRO A 292 -14.69 12.28 -3.76
CA PRO A 292 -13.42 11.89 -4.36
C PRO A 292 -12.88 12.95 -5.33
N ILE A 293 -11.62 13.33 -5.13
CA ILE A 293 -10.88 14.21 -6.04
C ILE A 293 -9.79 13.38 -6.71
N ALA A 294 -10.10 12.87 -7.89
CA ALA A 294 -9.29 11.90 -8.59
C ALA A 294 -8.16 12.56 -9.38
N TYR A 295 -7.10 12.90 -8.66
CA TYR A 295 -5.87 13.45 -9.25
C TYR A 295 -5.08 12.43 -10.08
N GLU A 296 -5.33 11.12 -9.94
CA GLU A 296 -4.71 10.05 -10.74
C GLU A 296 -5.75 8.99 -11.13
N PRO A 297 -5.55 8.29 -12.26
CA PRO A 297 -6.46 7.22 -12.70
C PRO A 297 -6.76 6.18 -11.63
N LYS A 298 -5.79 5.84 -10.76
CA LYS A 298 -6.00 4.89 -9.66
C LYS A 298 -7.11 5.30 -8.67
N VAL A 299 -7.32 6.60 -8.48
CA VAL A 299 -8.37 7.11 -7.60
C VAL A 299 -9.73 7.00 -8.29
N GLU A 300 -9.78 7.29 -9.60
CA GLU A 300 -10.97 7.06 -10.44
C GLU A 300 -11.41 5.60 -10.39
N GLN A 301 -10.46 4.68 -10.50
CA GLN A 301 -10.75 3.25 -10.45
C GLN A 301 -11.36 2.83 -9.12
N VAL A 302 -10.94 3.42 -8.00
CA VAL A 302 -11.56 3.14 -6.69
C VAL A 302 -12.93 3.79 -6.56
N ALA A 303 -13.09 5.05 -6.99
CA ALA A 303 -14.38 5.74 -6.98
C ALA A 303 -15.43 4.97 -7.79
N LYS A 304 -15.11 4.56 -9.02
CA LYS A 304 -15.98 3.71 -9.86
C LYS A 304 -16.37 2.40 -9.18
N ARG A 305 -15.44 1.76 -8.48
CA ARG A 305 -15.71 0.50 -7.77
C ARG A 305 -16.52 0.66 -6.49
N LEU A 306 -16.50 1.85 -5.91
CA LEU A 306 -17.35 2.25 -4.78
C LEU A 306 -18.69 2.84 -5.22
N ASP A 307 -18.94 2.91 -6.54
CA ASP A 307 -20.14 3.49 -7.14
C ASP A 307 -20.39 4.94 -6.73
N VAL A 308 -19.32 5.75 -6.74
CA VAL A 308 -19.39 7.18 -6.45
C VAL A 308 -18.77 8.01 -7.58
N SER A 309 -19.31 9.19 -7.80
CA SER A 309 -18.74 10.17 -8.74
C SER A 309 -17.37 10.66 -8.26
N TYR A 310 -16.60 11.23 -9.18
CA TYR A 310 -15.31 11.83 -8.86
C TYR A 310 -15.07 13.08 -9.72
N TYR A 311 -14.26 13.98 -9.17
CA TYR A 311 -13.88 15.21 -9.86
C TYR A 311 -12.40 15.22 -10.18
N LYS A 312 -12.05 15.89 -11.28
CA LYS A 312 -10.66 16.25 -11.55
C LYS A 312 -10.27 17.48 -10.72
N PRO A 313 -9.11 17.44 -10.03
CA PRO A 313 -8.66 18.52 -9.13
C PRO A 313 -8.56 19.92 -9.77
N HIS A 314 -8.25 20.01 -11.06
CA HIS A 314 -8.11 21.25 -11.83
C HIS A 314 -9.35 21.61 -12.66
N LYS A 315 -10.49 20.98 -12.39
CA LYS A 315 -11.78 21.28 -13.02
C LYS A 315 -12.75 21.84 -11.97
N GLU A 316 -13.93 22.28 -12.41
CA GLU A 316 -14.97 22.69 -11.48
C GLU A 316 -15.43 21.48 -10.62
N ILE A 317 -15.58 21.72 -9.32
CA ILE A 317 -15.98 20.73 -8.33
C ILE A 317 -17.26 21.22 -7.66
N ILE A 318 -18.28 20.37 -7.66
CA ILE A 318 -19.50 20.56 -6.89
C ILE A 318 -19.32 19.78 -5.59
N VAL A 319 -19.55 20.43 -4.44
CA VAL A 319 -19.44 19.79 -3.14
C VAL A 319 -20.71 19.00 -2.87
N ASP A 320 -20.69 17.76 -3.33
CA ASP A 320 -21.74 16.76 -3.07
C ASP A 320 -21.08 15.48 -2.54
N PHE A 321 -21.58 14.96 -1.43
CA PHE A 321 -21.01 13.79 -0.77
C PHE A 321 -21.90 12.59 -1.03
N GLU A 322 -21.31 11.55 -1.61
CA GLU A 322 -22.03 10.34 -1.99
C GLU A 322 -21.74 9.21 -1.01
N GLU A 323 -22.77 8.44 -0.66
CA GLU A 323 -22.61 7.21 0.10
C GLU A 323 -21.85 6.17 -0.71
N VAL A 324 -20.90 5.49 -0.07
CA VAL A 324 -20.15 4.42 -0.73
C VAL A 324 -20.98 3.13 -0.80
N SER A 325 -20.81 2.39 -1.90
CA SER A 325 -21.36 1.04 -2.04
C SER A 325 -20.27 0.00 -2.33
N ASN A 326 -20.65 -1.26 -2.47
CA ASN A 326 -19.77 -2.38 -2.86
C ASN A 326 -18.60 -2.71 -1.91
N VAL A 327 -18.54 -2.13 -0.70
CA VAL A 327 -17.42 -2.30 0.23
C VAL A 327 -17.22 -3.78 0.63
N GLU A 328 -18.28 -4.53 0.87
CA GLU A 328 -18.18 -5.96 1.22
C GLU A 328 -17.72 -6.83 0.05
N GLN A 329 -18.14 -6.51 -1.18
CA GLN A 329 -17.65 -7.16 -2.40
C GLN A 329 -16.15 -6.89 -2.57
N LEU A 330 -15.71 -5.65 -2.33
CA LEU A 330 -14.29 -5.26 -2.37
C LEU A 330 -13.49 -5.95 -1.27
N ARG A 331 -14.05 -6.08 -0.07
CA ARG A 331 -13.44 -6.84 1.03
C ARG A 331 -13.29 -8.32 0.68
N ALA A 332 -14.33 -8.94 0.09
CA ALA A 332 -14.26 -10.32 -0.39
C ALA A 332 -13.21 -10.49 -1.50
N ALA A 333 -13.12 -9.54 -2.44
CA ALA A 333 -12.09 -9.52 -3.47
C ALA A 333 -10.68 -9.31 -2.88
N ALA A 334 -10.53 -8.48 -1.84
CA ALA A 334 -9.27 -8.31 -1.13
C ALA A 334 -8.81 -9.60 -0.44
N ARG A 335 -9.72 -10.37 0.17
CA ARG A 335 -9.44 -11.71 0.74
C ARG A 335 -8.98 -12.70 -0.35
N LYS A 336 -9.45 -12.55 -1.60
CA LYS A 336 -9.08 -13.41 -2.73
C LYS A 336 -7.58 -13.40 -3.02
N ASN A 337 -6.89 -12.27 -2.80
CA ASN A 337 -5.41 -12.18 -2.91
C ASN A 337 -4.73 -13.30 -2.11
N PHE A 338 -5.10 -13.41 -0.83
CA PHE A 338 -4.47 -14.35 0.09
C PHE A 338 -4.94 -15.78 -0.14
N LYS A 339 -6.21 -16.00 -0.51
CA LYS A 339 -6.69 -17.34 -0.91
C LYS A 339 -5.92 -17.89 -2.11
N ILE A 340 -5.63 -17.06 -3.11
CA ILE A 340 -4.82 -17.46 -4.27
C ILE A 340 -3.38 -17.76 -3.83
N ALA A 341 -2.77 -16.87 -3.04
CA ALA A 341 -1.41 -17.05 -2.54
C ALA A 341 -1.23 -18.40 -1.81
N LEU A 342 -2.12 -18.71 -0.86
CA LEU A 342 -2.05 -19.93 -0.06
C LEU A 342 -2.16 -21.20 -0.91
N ARG A 343 -3.00 -21.19 -1.96
CA ARG A 343 -3.12 -22.32 -2.91
C ARG A 343 -1.86 -22.55 -3.74
N LYS A 344 -1.06 -21.51 -3.99
CA LYS A 344 0.18 -21.60 -4.77
C LYS A 344 1.40 -21.94 -3.90
N MET A 345 1.31 -21.66 -2.60
CA MET A 345 2.35 -21.94 -1.60
C MET A 345 2.27 -23.35 -1.01
N SER A 346 1.08 -23.97 -1.03
CA SER A 346 0.91 -25.41 -0.81
C SER A 346 1.45 -26.21 -1.99
#